data_AF-A0A2W1JGV7-F1
#
_entry.id   AF-A0A2W1JGV7-F1
#
_cell.length_a   1.000
_cell.length_b   1.000
_cell.length_c   1.000
_cell.angle_alpha   90.00
_cell.angle_beta   90.00
_cell.angle_gamma   90.00
#
_symmetry.space_group_name_H-M   'P 1'
#
loop_
_entity.id
_entity.type
_entity.pdbx_description
1 polymer ?
#
loop_
_entity_poly.entity_id
_entity_poly.type
_entity_poly.pdbx_seq_one_letter_code
_entity_poly.pdbx_strand_id
1 'polypeptide(L)'
;MRPVERGDAPQTFSDYRAAKPFLVNRLGDYCSYCERPIKTNLAVEHVRPKNLYPELREDWGNFLLGCVNCNSTKSDKDVSRDKVLLPDQDNTFLAYVYTREGQVLPNPQLGDVLQKRAEATLALTGLDKFPDEFDTDASGSAALERWQQRSRAWQDAQNCFHALSQNDSEEIRKLIIVAARNTGFFSVWMIVFKSDPIMLQAFIQEFPGTSPKCFDTTGSPINRPGGHL
;
A
#
# COMPACT_ATOMS: atom_id res chain seq x y z
N MET A 1 -2.47 1.84 4.43
CA MET A 1 -1.60 1.37 3.34
C MET A 1 -1.04 0.03 3.80
N ARG A 2 -0.70 -0.89 2.90
CA ARG A 2 -0.15 -2.19 3.29
C ARG A 2 1.25 -2.03 3.86
N PRO A 3 1.53 -2.45 5.10
CA PRO A 3 2.89 -2.49 5.61
C PRO A 3 3.68 -3.60 4.91
N VAL A 4 4.88 -3.28 4.44
CA VAL A 4 5.71 -4.19 3.64
C VAL A 4 7.06 -4.49 4.30
N GLU A 5 7.61 -5.67 3.99
CA GLU A 5 8.94 -6.11 4.38
C GLU A 5 9.65 -6.65 3.13
N ARG A 6 10.58 -5.85 2.59
CA ARG A 6 11.37 -6.24 1.41
C ARG A 6 12.57 -7.14 1.76
N GLY A 7 12.91 -7.33 3.03
CA GLY A 7 14.09 -8.09 3.48
C GLY A 7 15.43 -7.49 3.07
N ASP A 8 16.53 -8.21 3.37
CA ASP A 8 17.91 -7.76 3.13
C ASP A 8 18.28 -7.72 1.65
N ALA A 9 19.18 -6.82 1.26
CA ALA A 9 19.62 -6.69 -0.13
C ALA A 9 20.05 -8.06 -0.69
N PRO A 10 19.45 -8.53 -1.81
CA PRO A 10 19.84 -9.82 -2.40
C PRO A 10 21.25 -9.77 -3.00
N GLN A 11 21.69 -8.57 -3.38
CA GLN A 11 23.00 -8.27 -3.95
C GLN A 11 23.24 -6.75 -3.88
N THR A 12 24.46 -6.32 -4.15
CA THR A 12 24.79 -4.92 -4.44
C THR A 12 24.38 -4.57 -5.87
N PHE A 13 23.89 -3.36 -6.09
CA PHE A 13 23.46 -2.87 -7.40
C PHE A 13 24.40 -1.79 -7.91
N SER A 14 24.72 -1.82 -9.20
CA SER A 14 25.39 -0.72 -9.91
C SER A 14 24.43 0.09 -10.80
N ASP A 15 23.24 -0.47 -11.07
CA ASP A 15 22.08 0.23 -11.66
C ASP A 15 20.82 -0.21 -10.92
N TYR A 16 20.15 0.75 -10.30
CA TYR A 16 19.01 0.52 -9.42
C TYR A 16 17.86 -0.18 -10.15
N ARG A 17 17.79 -0.03 -11.48
CA ARG A 17 16.75 -0.68 -12.30
C ARG A 17 16.84 -2.20 -12.22
N ALA A 18 18.05 -2.74 -12.01
CA ALA A 18 18.26 -4.18 -11.81
C ALA A 18 17.65 -4.70 -10.49
N ALA A 19 17.28 -3.83 -9.55
CA ALA A 19 16.58 -4.21 -8.32
C ALA A 19 15.10 -4.56 -8.57
N LYS A 20 14.50 -4.13 -9.69
CA LYS A 20 13.07 -4.29 -9.96
C LYS A 20 12.58 -5.74 -9.86
N PRO A 21 13.21 -6.74 -10.51
CA PRO A 21 12.71 -8.12 -10.45
C PRO A 21 12.73 -8.69 -9.03
N PHE A 22 13.76 -8.34 -8.23
CA PHE A 22 13.86 -8.76 -6.84
C PHE A 22 12.77 -8.13 -5.97
N LEU A 23 12.52 -6.84 -6.14
CA LEU A 23 11.44 -6.16 -5.42
C LEU A 23 10.08 -6.73 -5.79
N VAL A 24 9.81 -6.98 -7.08
CA VAL A 24 8.54 -7.58 -7.53
C VAL A 24 8.38 -8.99 -6.96
N ASN A 25 9.44 -9.79 -6.93
CA ASN A 25 9.39 -11.12 -6.32
C ASN A 25 9.07 -11.06 -4.82
N ARG A 26 9.58 -10.05 -4.10
CA ARG A 26 9.39 -9.94 -2.64
C ARG A 26 8.11 -9.23 -2.25
N LEU A 27 7.67 -8.22 -3.00
CA LEU A 27 6.57 -7.33 -2.64
C LEU A 27 5.31 -7.55 -3.49
N GLY A 28 5.40 -8.38 -4.54
CA GLY A 28 4.39 -8.49 -5.57
C GLY A 28 4.41 -7.30 -6.54
N ASP A 29 3.54 -7.34 -7.53
CA ASP A 29 3.38 -6.29 -8.55
C ASP A 29 2.42 -5.18 -8.13
N TYR A 30 2.50 -4.79 -6.85
CA TYR A 30 1.69 -3.73 -6.26
C TYR A 30 2.50 -2.46 -6.03
N CYS A 31 1.86 -1.30 -6.20
CA CYS A 31 2.42 -0.06 -5.69
C CYS A 31 2.44 -0.09 -4.15
N SER A 32 3.61 0.14 -3.54
CA SER A 32 3.80 0.12 -2.08
C SER A 32 2.98 1.19 -1.35
N TYR A 33 2.56 2.25 -2.04
CA TYR A 33 1.73 3.32 -1.45
C TYR A 33 0.24 3.10 -1.68
N CYS A 34 -0.20 3.07 -2.95
CA CYS A 34 -1.63 3.04 -3.27
C CYS A 34 -2.24 1.64 -3.36
N GLU A 35 -1.42 0.58 -3.27
CA GLU A 35 -1.79 -0.84 -3.28
C GLU A 35 -2.43 -1.35 -4.57
N ARG A 36 -2.47 -0.50 -5.60
CA ARG A 36 -2.92 -0.90 -6.94
C ARG A 36 -2.01 -1.99 -7.47
N PRO A 37 -2.54 -3.06 -8.09
CA PRO A 37 -1.75 -3.94 -8.92
C PRO A 37 -1.38 -3.20 -10.21
N ILE A 38 -0.10 -3.20 -10.58
CA ILE A 38 0.44 -2.45 -11.72
C ILE A 38 1.18 -3.42 -12.63
N LYS A 39 0.48 -3.90 -13.66
CA LYS A 39 1.03 -4.88 -14.61
C LYS A 39 2.07 -4.26 -15.55
N THR A 40 1.90 -2.99 -15.89
CA THR A 40 2.80 -2.24 -16.78
C THR A 40 3.28 -0.97 -16.09
N ASN A 41 4.53 -0.57 -16.33
CA ASN A 41 5.12 0.65 -15.80
C ASN A 41 5.24 0.74 -14.25
N LEU A 42 5.19 -0.38 -13.54
CA LEU A 42 5.65 -0.43 -12.14
C LEU A 42 7.16 -0.19 -12.12
N ALA A 43 7.65 0.71 -11.25
CA ALA A 43 9.06 1.10 -11.22
C ALA A 43 9.65 0.93 -9.83
N VAL A 44 10.99 0.84 -9.78
CA VAL A 44 11.75 1.02 -8.55
C VAL A 44 11.57 2.47 -8.13
N GLU A 45 11.03 2.67 -6.94
CA GLU A 45 10.90 3.97 -6.32
C GLU A 45 12.02 4.21 -5.33
N HIS A 46 12.68 5.36 -5.42
CA HIS A 46 13.61 5.85 -4.43
C HIS A 46 12.86 6.62 -3.35
N VAL A 47 12.76 6.07 -2.13
CA VAL A 47 12.07 6.74 -1.02
C VAL A 47 12.65 8.14 -0.81
N ARG A 48 13.97 8.26 -0.70
CA ARG A 48 14.68 9.54 -0.78
C ARG A 48 15.18 9.73 -2.22
N PRO A 49 14.86 10.85 -2.89
CA PRO A 49 15.10 11.00 -4.32
C PRO A 49 16.60 11.01 -4.65
N LYS A 50 16.98 10.23 -5.66
CA LYS A 50 18.38 10.06 -6.09
C LYS A 50 19.08 11.34 -6.56
N ASN A 51 18.32 12.38 -6.93
CA ASN A 51 18.87 13.67 -7.33
C ASN A 51 19.33 14.50 -6.12
N LEU A 52 18.67 14.35 -4.98
CA LEU A 52 19.04 15.00 -3.72
C LEU A 52 19.97 14.14 -2.86
N TYR A 53 19.89 12.81 -3.00
CA TYR A 53 20.70 11.84 -2.25
C TYR A 53 21.39 10.85 -3.21
N PRO A 54 22.42 11.27 -3.97
CA PRO A 54 23.11 10.42 -4.92
C PRO A 54 23.73 9.16 -4.29
N GLU A 55 24.12 9.23 -3.01
CA GLU A 55 24.68 8.12 -2.24
C GLU A 55 23.65 7.01 -1.97
N LEU A 56 22.35 7.33 -1.96
CA LEU A 56 21.25 6.38 -1.77
C LEU A 56 20.66 5.87 -3.09
N ARG A 57 21.29 6.22 -4.22
CA ARG A 57 20.78 5.88 -5.55
C ARG A 57 20.73 4.37 -5.79
N GLU A 58 21.74 3.66 -5.31
CA GLU A 58 21.91 2.22 -5.50
C GLU A 58 21.60 1.42 -4.22
N ASP A 59 21.08 2.10 -3.19
CA ASP A 59 20.80 1.51 -1.89
C ASP A 59 19.44 0.79 -1.88
N TRP A 60 19.48 -0.53 -1.67
CA TRP A 60 18.31 -1.37 -1.47
C TRP A 60 17.41 -0.91 -0.32
N GLY A 61 18.01 -0.37 0.75
CA GLY A 61 17.31 0.22 1.88
C GLY A 61 16.47 1.45 1.51
N ASN A 62 16.73 2.05 0.34
CA ASN A 62 16.02 3.20 -0.18
C ASN A 62 14.98 2.83 -1.26
N PHE A 63 14.79 1.54 -1.58
CA PHE A 63 13.90 1.11 -2.66
C PHE A 63 12.54 0.60 -2.19
N LEU A 64 11.51 1.00 -2.95
CA LEU A 64 10.15 0.45 -2.93
C LEU A 64 9.66 0.23 -4.37
N LEU A 65 8.41 -0.23 -4.52
CA LEU A 65 7.73 -0.27 -5.82
C LEU A 65 6.69 0.84 -5.90
N GLY A 66 6.72 1.60 -6.98
CA GLY A 66 5.87 2.76 -7.17
C GLY A 66 5.21 2.79 -8.53
N CYS A 67 3.91 3.13 -8.56
CA CYS A 67 3.20 3.39 -9.80
C CYS A 67 3.52 4.80 -10.32
N VAL A 68 3.29 5.03 -11.61
CA VAL A 68 3.50 6.34 -12.25
C VAL A 68 2.80 7.46 -11.49
N ASN A 69 1.57 7.27 -11.02
CA ASN A 69 0.81 8.33 -10.33
C ASN A 69 1.43 8.72 -8.98
N CYS A 70 1.86 7.74 -8.17
CA CYS A 70 2.49 8.02 -6.89
C CYS A 70 3.90 8.59 -7.09
N ASN A 71 4.70 7.99 -7.98
CA ASN A 71 6.07 8.41 -8.23
C ASN A 71 6.15 9.80 -8.87
N SER A 72 5.28 10.11 -9.84
CA SER A 72 5.24 11.44 -10.45
C SER A 72 4.73 12.51 -9.49
N THR A 73 3.80 12.18 -8.58
CA THR A 73 3.35 13.15 -7.57
C THR A 73 4.44 13.43 -6.53
N LYS A 74 5.20 12.40 -6.13
CA LYS A 74 6.35 12.56 -5.24
C LYS A 74 7.50 13.30 -5.93
N SER A 75 7.86 12.89 -7.14
CA SER A 75 8.96 13.46 -7.93
C SER A 75 10.25 13.55 -7.08
N ASP A 76 10.94 14.67 -7.16
CA ASP A 76 12.18 14.97 -6.43
C ASP A 76 11.94 15.66 -5.08
N LYS A 77 10.71 15.59 -4.51
CA LYS A 77 10.44 16.11 -3.16
C LYS A 77 11.34 15.41 -2.14
N ASP A 78 11.99 16.18 -1.29
CA ASP A 78 12.79 15.66 -0.20
C ASP A 78 11.91 14.90 0.81
N VAL A 79 12.32 13.69 1.17
CA VAL A 79 11.60 12.81 2.09
C VAL A 79 12.44 12.61 3.35
N SER A 80 12.01 13.30 4.41
CA SER A 80 12.50 13.07 5.77
C SER A 80 11.71 11.92 6.37
N ARG A 81 12.35 10.76 6.59
CA ARG A 81 11.68 9.52 7.01
C ARG A 81 10.98 9.64 8.38
N ASP A 82 11.40 10.59 9.21
CA ASP A 82 10.80 10.98 10.50
C ASP A 82 9.62 11.96 10.37
N LYS A 83 9.29 12.43 9.16
CA LYS A 83 8.18 13.37 8.91
C LYS A 83 7.04 12.77 8.08
N VAL A 84 7.18 11.52 7.67
CA VAL A 84 6.16 10.75 6.94
C VAL A 84 6.01 9.38 7.60
N LEU A 85 4.97 8.63 7.23
CA LEU A 85 4.80 7.23 7.60
C LEU A 85 5.03 6.38 6.35
N LEU A 86 6.01 5.48 6.40
CA LEU A 86 6.42 4.71 5.23
C LEU A 86 6.04 3.24 5.39
N PRO A 87 5.54 2.59 4.32
CA PRO A 87 5.04 1.22 4.42
C PRO A 87 6.14 0.21 4.80
N ASP A 88 7.41 0.51 4.55
CA ASP A 88 8.54 -0.33 4.96
C ASP A 88 9.09 -0.07 6.36
N GLN A 89 8.62 0.98 7.04
CA GLN A 89 9.09 1.35 8.39
C GLN A 89 8.01 1.33 9.44
N ASP A 90 6.76 1.54 9.04
CA ASP A 90 5.62 1.70 9.93
C ASP A 90 4.52 0.71 9.55
N ASN A 91 3.62 0.43 10.49
CA ASN A 91 2.33 -0.16 10.21
C ASN A 91 1.39 0.91 9.63
N THR A 92 1.64 1.29 8.38
CA THR A 92 0.80 2.26 7.66
C THR A 92 -0.65 1.80 7.47
N PHE A 93 -1.03 0.57 7.82
CA PHE A 93 -2.44 0.17 7.83
C PHE A 93 -3.21 0.86 8.96
N LEU A 94 -2.58 1.05 10.13
CA LEU A 94 -3.15 1.80 11.26
C LEU A 94 -3.33 3.30 10.96
N ALA A 95 -2.54 3.83 10.02
CA ALA A 95 -2.49 5.26 9.75
C ALA A 95 -3.69 5.79 8.98
N TYR A 96 -4.49 4.92 8.33
CA TYR A 96 -5.49 5.36 7.38
C TYR A 96 -6.83 4.63 7.50
N VAL A 97 -7.90 5.39 7.26
CA VAL A 97 -9.26 4.90 7.05
C VAL A 97 -9.54 4.88 5.55
N TYR A 98 -10.14 3.80 5.09
CA TYR A 98 -10.55 3.61 3.71
C TYR A 98 -12.07 3.63 3.62
N THR A 99 -12.62 4.40 2.68
CA THR A 99 -14.07 4.50 2.49
C THR A 99 -14.54 3.68 1.29
N ARG A 100 -15.85 3.41 1.23
CA ARG A 100 -16.49 2.70 0.12
C ARG A 100 -16.34 3.46 -1.21
N GLU A 101 -16.27 4.78 -1.15
CA GLU A 101 -16.11 5.68 -2.30
C GLU A 101 -14.66 5.68 -2.83
N GLY A 102 -13.74 4.99 -2.14
CA GLY A 102 -12.34 4.85 -2.56
C GLY A 102 -11.40 5.90 -1.97
N GLN A 103 -11.87 6.70 -1.01
CA GLN A 103 -11.05 7.67 -0.30
C GLN A 103 -10.06 6.99 0.65
N VAL A 104 -8.95 7.69 0.90
CA VAL A 104 -7.96 7.34 1.92
C VAL A 104 -7.80 8.56 2.81
N LEU A 105 -8.23 8.45 4.06
CA LEU A 105 -8.20 9.52 5.04
C LEU A 105 -7.22 9.15 6.16
N PRO A 106 -6.49 10.10 6.76
CA PRO A 106 -5.76 9.83 8.00
C PRO A 106 -6.71 9.28 9.06
N ASN A 107 -6.24 8.32 9.86
CA ASN A 107 -7.03 7.78 10.94
C ASN A 107 -7.23 8.85 12.05
N PRO A 108 -8.47 9.29 12.33
CA PRO A 108 -8.72 10.38 13.28
C PRO A 108 -8.36 10.04 14.73
N GLN A 109 -8.03 8.78 15.03
CA GLN A 109 -7.59 8.33 16.35
C GLN A 109 -6.07 8.48 16.55
N LEU A 110 -5.31 8.92 15.54
CA LEU A 110 -3.89 9.20 15.68
C LEU A 110 -3.66 10.45 16.54
N GLY A 111 -2.58 10.45 17.33
CA GLY A 111 -2.11 11.68 17.97
C GLY A 111 -1.55 12.68 16.96
N ASP A 112 -1.53 13.96 17.32
CA ASP A 112 -1.20 15.10 16.43
C ASP A 112 0.06 14.93 15.58
N VAL A 113 1.12 14.33 16.14
CA VAL A 113 2.38 14.11 15.42
C VAL A 113 2.19 13.07 14.31
N LEU A 114 1.53 11.95 14.62
CA LEU A 114 1.28 10.87 13.65
C LEU A 114 0.25 11.31 12.60
N GLN A 115 -0.75 12.09 13.01
CA GLN A 115 -1.72 12.70 12.12
C GLN A 115 -1.03 13.52 11.02
N LYS A 116 -0.13 14.44 11.39
CA LYS A 116 0.65 15.26 10.44
C LYS A 116 1.53 14.41 9.52
N ARG A 117 2.14 13.35 10.03
CA ARG A 117 2.96 12.43 9.21
C ARG A 117 2.11 11.63 8.22
N ALA A 118 0.92 11.20 8.64
CA ALA A 118 -0.03 10.49 7.78
C ALA A 118 -0.51 11.40 6.64
N GLU A 119 -0.88 12.64 6.95
CA GLU A 119 -1.26 13.68 5.97
C GLU A 119 -0.12 13.98 4.99
N ALA A 120 1.10 14.19 5.49
CA ALA A 120 2.27 14.44 4.67
C ALA A 120 2.54 13.29 3.68
N THR A 121 2.28 12.04 4.08
CA THR A 121 2.44 10.86 3.22
C THR A 121 1.36 10.79 2.13
N LEU A 122 0.11 11.13 2.45
CA LEU A 122 -0.95 11.21 1.44
C LEU A 122 -0.63 12.30 0.41
N ALA A 123 -0.23 13.49 0.86
CA ALA A 123 0.19 14.59 -0.01
C ALA A 123 1.43 14.25 -0.86
N LEU A 124 2.38 13.50 -0.30
CA LEU A 124 3.57 13.03 -1.01
C LEU A 124 3.19 12.15 -2.21
N THR A 125 2.17 11.31 -2.05
CA THR A 125 1.76 10.30 -3.04
C THR A 125 0.53 10.72 -3.86
N GLY A 126 -0.04 11.88 -3.54
CA GLY A 126 -1.26 12.42 -4.14
C GLY A 126 -2.50 11.60 -3.83
N LEU A 127 -2.52 10.85 -2.73
CA LEU A 127 -3.68 10.06 -2.30
C LEU A 127 -4.73 10.91 -1.58
N ASP A 128 -4.36 12.13 -1.18
CA ASP A 128 -5.22 13.19 -0.64
C ASP A 128 -6.00 13.95 -1.72
N LYS A 129 -5.60 13.83 -3.00
CA LYS A 129 -6.27 14.51 -4.11
C LYS A 129 -7.73 14.07 -4.23
N PHE A 130 -8.63 15.04 -4.13
CA PHE A 130 -10.05 14.90 -4.42
C PHE A 130 -10.27 15.06 -5.93
N PRO A 131 -10.95 14.12 -6.62
CA PRO A 131 -11.35 14.34 -7.99
C PRO A 131 -12.44 15.42 -8.01
N ASP A 132 -12.08 16.64 -8.39
CA ASP A 132 -13.07 17.65 -8.74
C ASP A 132 -13.66 17.25 -10.11
N GLU A 133 -14.99 17.16 -10.21
CA GLU A 133 -15.69 16.84 -11.46
C GLU A 133 -15.40 17.86 -12.58
N PHE A 134 -14.91 19.04 -12.22
CA PHE A 134 -14.48 20.08 -13.16
C PHE A 134 -12.97 20.05 -13.46
N ASP A 135 -12.17 19.27 -12.73
CA ASP A 135 -10.74 19.07 -13.00
C ASP A 135 -10.55 18.00 -14.08
N THR A 136 -10.63 18.46 -15.33
CA THR A 136 -10.51 17.63 -16.54
C THR A 136 -9.06 17.40 -16.98
N ASP A 137 -8.07 17.88 -16.21
CA ASP A 137 -6.68 17.67 -16.56
C ASP A 137 -6.24 16.20 -16.32
N ALA A 138 -5.03 15.86 -16.78
CA ALA A 138 -4.51 14.50 -16.65
C ALA A 138 -4.31 14.07 -15.18
N SER A 139 -4.06 15.01 -14.28
CA SER A 139 -3.92 14.77 -12.83
C SER A 139 -5.27 14.50 -12.18
N GLY A 140 -6.30 15.30 -12.48
CA GLY A 140 -7.68 15.10 -12.01
C GLY A 140 -8.24 13.76 -12.47
N SER A 141 -8.08 13.44 -13.76
CA SER A 141 -8.47 12.15 -14.35
C SER A 141 -7.80 10.96 -13.65
N ALA A 142 -6.49 11.05 -13.38
CA ALA A 142 -5.75 10.01 -12.68
C ALA A 142 -6.12 9.89 -11.19
N ALA A 143 -6.54 10.98 -10.53
CA ALA A 143 -7.08 10.93 -9.18
C ALA A 143 -8.42 10.18 -9.14
N LEU A 144 -9.35 10.54 -10.04
CA LEU A 144 -10.65 9.89 -10.17
C LEU A 144 -10.51 8.39 -10.45
N GLU A 145 -9.65 8.01 -11.39
CA GLU A 145 -9.40 6.61 -11.74
C GLU A 145 -8.92 5.79 -10.52
N ARG A 146 -7.99 6.36 -9.72
CA ARG A 146 -7.47 5.69 -8.51
C ARG A 146 -8.57 5.49 -7.46
N TRP A 147 -9.48 6.45 -7.30
CA TRP A 147 -10.63 6.33 -6.39
C TRP A 147 -11.59 5.26 -6.89
N GLN A 148 -11.97 5.31 -8.16
CA GLN A 148 -12.88 4.33 -8.77
C GLN A 148 -12.33 2.90 -8.71
N GLN A 149 -11.02 2.70 -8.88
CA GLN A 149 -10.42 1.37 -8.75
C GLN A 149 -10.49 0.86 -7.31
N ARG A 150 -10.24 1.73 -6.32
CA ARG A 150 -10.35 1.35 -4.90
C ARG A 150 -11.80 1.08 -4.49
N SER A 151 -12.74 1.89 -4.97
CA SER A 151 -14.17 1.69 -4.75
C SER A 151 -14.66 0.37 -5.36
N ARG A 152 -14.20 0.04 -6.58
CA ARG A 152 -14.45 -1.28 -7.20
C ARG A 152 -13.90 -2.43 -6.35
N ALA A 153 -12.66 -2.31 -5.87
CA ALA A 153 -12.09 -3.31 -4.98
C ALA A 153 -12.90 -3.49 -3.68
N TRP A 154 -13.46 -2.40 -3.15
CA TRP A 154 -14.35 -2.46 -2.00
C TRP A 154 -15.66 -3.19 -2.32
N GLN A 155 -16.24 -2.94 -3.49
CA GLN A 155 -17.44 -3.65 -3.93
C GLN A 155 -17.16 -5.15 -4.15
N ASP A 156 -16.03 -5.50 -4.77
CA ASP A 156 -15.61 -6.88 -4.97
C ASP A 156 -15.41 -7.60 -3.62
N ALA A 157 -14.72 -6.95 -2.67
CA ALA A 157 -14.52 -7.49 -1.33
C ALA A 157 -15.83 -7.72 -0.58
N GLN A 158 -16.78 -6.79 -0.66
CA GLN A 158 -18.11 -6.97 -0.06
C GLN A 158 -18.90 -8.10 -0.71
N ASN A 159 -18.84 -8.25 -2.04
CA ASN A 159 -19.49 -9.34 -2.75
C ASN A 159 -18.92 -10.69 -2.31
N CYS A 160 -17.59 -10.79 -2.19
CA CYS A 160 -16.89 -11.96 -1.66
C CYS A 160 -17.28 -12.26 -0.21
N PHE A 161 -17.34 -11.24 0.65
CA PHE A 161 -17.75 -11.39 2.05
C PHE A 161 -19.21 -11.88 2.16
N HIS A 162 -20.10 -11.35 1.33
CA HIS A 162 -21.48 -11.82 1.25
C HIS A 162 -21.56 -13.28 0.77
N ALA A 163 -20.81 -13.65 -0.27
CA ALA A 163 -20.77 -15.04 -0.73
C ALA A 163 -20.29 -16.01 0.36
N LEU A 164 -19.25 -15.61 1.12
CA LEU A 164 -18.75 -16.38 2.25
C LEU A 164 -19.79 -16.52 3.37
N SER A 165 -20.58 -15.48 3.64
CA SER A 165 -21.62 -15.54 4.68
C SER A 165 -22.84 -16.40 4.28
N GLN A 166 -23.07 -16.60 2.98
CA GLN A 166 -24.09 -17.53 2.48
C GLN A 166 -23.59 -18.97 2.50
N ASN A 167 -22.32 -19.20 2.21
CA ASN A 167 -21.70 -20.52 2.22
C ASN A 167 -20.22 -20.41 2.59
N ASP A 168 -19.89 -20.82 3.81
CA ASP A 168 -18.51 -20.82 4.30
C ASP A 168 -17.85 -22.17 3.98
N SER A 169 -17.15 -22.24 2.86
CA SER A 169 -16.38 -23.41 2.44
C SER A 169 -14.92 -23.07 2.18
N GLU A 170 -14.05 -24.07 2.28
CA GLU A 170 -12.61 -23.91 2.02
C GLU A 170 -12.35 -23.44 0.59
N GLU A 171 -13.13 -23.93 -0.40
CA GLU A 171 -13.05 -23.52 -1.79
C GLU A 171 -13.42 -22.04 -1.97
N ILE A 172 -14.48 -21.57 -1.30
CA ILE A 172 -14.89 -20.16 -1.36
C ILE A 172 -13.80 -19.28 -0.75
N ARG A 173 -13.27 -19.63 0.43
CA ARG A 173 -12.15 -18.91 1.05
C ARG A 173 -10.93 -18.83 0.11
N LYS A 174 -10.55 -19.95 -0.53
CA LYS A 174 -9.47 -19.98 -1.53
C LYS A 174 -9.73 -19.05 -2.71
N LEU A 175 -10.94 -19.05 -3.26
CA LEU A 175 -11.31 -18.17 -4.37
C LEU A 175 -11.27 -16.69 -3.97
N ILE A 176 -11.66 -16.36 -2.73
CA ILE A 176 -11.58 -14.99 -2.20
C ILE A 176 -10.12 -14.53 -2.09
N ILE A 177 -9.21 -15.40 -1.63
CA ILE A 177 -7.77 -15.10 -1.59
C ILE A 177 -7.24 -14.79 -3.00
N VAL A 178 -7.61 -15.60 -4.00
CA VAL A 178 -7.23 -15.38 -5.41
C VAL A 178 -7.79 -14.05 -5.92
N ALA A 179 -9.06 -13.74 -5.63
CA ALA A 179 -9.68 -12.47 -5.99
C ALA A 179 -8.93 -11.30 -5.35
N ALA A 180 -8.64 -11.37 -4.05
CA ALA A 180 -7.94 -10.32 -3.32
C ALA A 180 -6.56 -10.03 -3.92
N ARG A 181 -5.76 -11.06 -4.19
CA ARG A 181 -4.44 -10.90 -4.81
C ARG A 181 -4.52 -10.25 -6.19
N ASN A 182 -5.49 -10.65 -7.01
CA ASN A 182 -5.61 -10.09 -8.36
C ASN A 182 -6.13 -8.65 -8.38
N THR A 183 -7.04 -8.32 -7.46
CA THR A 183 -7.61 -6.98 -7.31
C THR A 183 -6.61 -6.01 -6.65
N GLY A 184 -5.71 -6.50 -5.80
CA GLY A 184 -4.84 -5.67 -4.97
C GLY A 184 -5.62 -5.00 -3.84
N PHE A 185 -5.21 -3.80 -3.42
CA PHE A 185 -5.89 -3.03 -2.36
C PHE A 185 -6.04 -3.81 -1.05
N PHE A 186 -4.97 -4.45 -0.59
CA PHE A 186 -4.90 -5.21 0.66
C PHE A 186 -5.66 -4.55 1.82
N SER A 187 -5.51 -3.24 2.02
CA SER A 187 -6.15 -2.55 3.14
C SER A 187 -7.68 -2.64 3.07
N VAL A 188 -8.26 -2.62 1.86
CA VAL A 188 -9.71 -2.76 1.65
C VAL A 188 -10.17 -4.16 2.07
N TRP A 189 -9.46 -5.21 1.63
CA TRP A 189 -9.77 -6.59 1.99
C TRP A 189 -9.68 -6.84 3.49
N MET A 190 -8.63 -6.34 4.14
CA MET A 190 -8.47 -6.41 5.60
C MET A 190 -9.62 -5.71 6.35
N ILE A 191 -10.09 -4.57 5.86
CA ILE A 191 -11.19 -3.83 6.50
C ILE A 191 -12.53 -4.55 6.33
N VAL A 192 -12.83 -5.04 5.12
CA VAL A 192 -14.11 -5.73 4.84
C VAL A 192 -14.21 -7.04 5.61
N PHE A 193 -13.11 -7.78 5.72
CA PHE A 193 -13.05 -9.07 6.42
C PHE A 193 -12.61 -8.96 7.88
N LYS A 194 -12.65 -7.78 8.50
CA LYS A 194 -12.13 -7.53 9.86
C LYS A 194 -12.70 -8.45 10.96
N SER A 195 -13.86 -9.06 10.73
CA SER A 195 -14.50 -9.99 11.66
C SER A 195 -14.15 -11.47 11.41
N ASP A 196 -13.31 -11.78 10.42
CA ASP A 196 -12.90 -13.14 10.07
C ASP A 196 -11.37 -13.29 10.20
N PRO A 197 -10.87 -13.69 11.38
CA PRO A 197 -9.44 -13.85 11.64
C PRO A 197 -8.72 -14.80 10.67
N ILE A 198 -9.44 -15.83 10.16
CA ILE A 198 -8.87 -16.81 9.23
C ILE A 198 -8.58 -16.13 7.89
N MET A 199 -9.52 -15.33 7.38
CA MET A 199 -9.29 -14.56 6.15
C MET A 199 -8.23 -13.48 6.33
N LEU A 200 -8.19 -12.79 7.48
CA LEU A 200 -7.15 -11.79 7.75
C LEU A 200 -5.75 -12.42 7.71
N GLN A 201 -5.54 -13.54 8.40
CA GLN A 201 -4.28 -14.27 8.36
C GLN A 201 -3.93 -14.75 6.95
N ALA A 202 -4.91 -15.26 6.21
CA ALA A 202 -4.71 -15.66 4.83
C ALA A 202 -4.26 -14.48 3.95
N PHE A 203 -4.88 -13.30 4.06
CA PHE A 203 -4.45 -12.12 3.30
C PHE A 203 -3.05 -11.65 3.68
N ILE A 204 -2.72 -11.64 4.97
CA ILE A 204 -1.37 -11.27 5.45
C ILE A 204 -0.32 -12.20 4.85
N GLN A 205 -0.59 -13.50 4.80
CA GLN A 205 0.33 -14.50 4.26
C GLN A 205 0.42 -14.45 2.72
N GLU A 206 -0.70 -14.25 2.03
CA GLU A 206 -0.83 -14.46 0.60
C GLU A 206 -0.53 -13.23 -0.25
N PHE A 207 -0.57 -12.03 0.34
CA PHE A 207 -0.05 -10.82 -0.28
C PHE A 207 1.47 -10.74 -0.09
N PRO A 208 2.29 -10.96 -1.14
CA PRO A 208 3.74 -11.11 -0.98
C PRO A 208 4.39 -9.88 -0.34
N GLY A 209 5.24 -10.11 0.65
CA GLY A 209 5.99 -9.05 1.32
C GLY A 209 5.18 -8.20 2.27
N THR A 210 3.96 -8.60 2.65
CA THR A 210 3.26 -8.01 3.79
C THR A 210 4.04 -8.30 5.07
N SER A 211 4.23 -7.31 5.95
CA SER A 211 4.96 -7.50 7.20
C SER A 211 4.07 -8.20 8.25
N PRO A 212 4.30 -9.48 8.60
CA PRO A 212 3.46 -10.18 9.57
C PRO A 212 3.60 -9.60 10.98
N LYS A 213 4.74 -8.96 11.29
CA LYS A 213 5.00 -8.29 12.59
C LYS A 213 4.10 -7.08 12.85
N CYS A 214 3.34 -6.65 11.84
CA CYS A 214 2.37 -5.56 11.94
C CYS A 214 0.98 -6.05 12.35
N PHE A 215 0.79 -7.36 12.58
CA PHE A 215 -0.49 -7.95 12.93
C PHE A 215 -0.32 -8.95 14.07
N ASP A 216 -1.32 -9.08 14.93
CA ASP A 216 -1.36 -10.11 15.96
C ASP A 216 -1.82 -11.47 15.39
N THR A 217 -1.97 -12.48 16.27
CA THR A 217 -2.38 -13.83 15.88
C THR A 217 -3.80 -13.92 15.32
N THR A 218 -4.62 -12.88 15.49
CA THR A 218 -5.99 -12.77 14.93
C THR A 218 -6.02 -11.98 13.63
N GLY A 219 -4.89 -11.39 13.23
CA GLY A 219 -4.80 -10.54 12.05
C GLY A 219 -5.19 -9.09 12.34
N SER A 220 -5.42 -8.74 13.60
CA SER A 220 -5.67 -7.37 14.02
C SER A 220 -4.35 -6.59 13.95
N PRO A 221 -4.38 -5.33 13.47
CA PRO A 221 -3.16 -4.55 13.32
C PRO A 221 -2.59 -4.11 14.67
N ILE A 222 -1.28 -4.21 14.83
CA ILE A 222 -0.51 -3.76 15.99
C ILE A 222 0.63 -2.87 15.56
N ASN A 223 1.24 -2.14 16.49
CA ASN A 223 2.33 -1.25 16.12
C ASN A 223 3.52 -2.04 15.55
N ARG A 224 4.16 -1.53 14.49
CA ARG A 224 5.35 -2.20 13.93
C ARG A 224 6.52 -2.11 14.93
N PRO A 225 7.19 -3.23 15.24
CA PRO A 225 8.39 -3.19 16.09
C PRO A 225 9.46 -2.27 15.51
N GLY A 226 9.86 -1.24 16.26
CA GLY A 226 10.84 -0.24 15.86
C GLY A 226 10.32 0.85 14.90
N GLY A 227 9.06 0.79 14.50
CA GLY A 227 8.39 1.83 13.72
C GLY A 227 7.84 2.95 14.58
N HIS A 228 7.34 4.01 13.94
CA HIS A 228 6.56 5.07 14.61
C HIS A 228 5.12 4.67 14.85
N LEU A 229 4.63 3.75 14.03
CA LEU A 229 3.31 3.15 14.07
C LEU A 229 3.41 1.70 13.65
#